data_AF-A0A291QC92-F1
#
_entry.id   AF-A0A291QC92-F1
#
_cell.length_a   1.000
_cell.length_b   1.000
_cell.length_c   1.000
_cell.angle_alpha   90.00
_cell.angle_beta   90.00
_cell.angle_gamma   90.00
#
_symmetry.space_group_name_H-M   'P 1'
#
loop_
_entity.id
_entity.type
_entity.pdbx_description
1 polymer ?
#
loop_
_entity_poly.entity_id
_entity_poly.type
_entity_poly.pdbx_seq_one_letter_code
_entity_poly.pdbx_strand_id
1 'polypeptide(L)'
;MSKRYLSVAAVLGLTVAGLGATSATAATTTSTASARASYADYAGSPAEAKANKAFFEAVVKAVAEKRAANPGAKSVTVTYDASGAPTFAQQIANSTSIWNAAVSNVKLQEGSSGASFEYREGDDPRGSYASTDGHGGGYIFLDYAQNQQYDSTRVTTHETGHVLGLPDTYDGPCSQLMSGGGPGPSCTNPQPDATERAQVDQLWANGLAKALHKVNKG
;
A
#
# COMPACT_ATOMS: atom_id res chain seq x y z
N MET A 1 9.22 -13.00 -53.27
CA MET A 1 8.27 -12.58 -54.33
C MET A 1 7.10 -11.86 -53.68
N SER A 2 6.68 -10.73 -54.25
CA SER A 2 5.74 -9.78 -53.65
C SER A 2 4.26 -10.14 -53.90
N LYS A 3 3.35 -9.62 -53.06
CA LYS A 3 2.02 -9.16 -53.51
C LYS A 3 1.43 -8.07 -52.59
N ARG A 4 0.79 -7.08 -53.22
CA ARG A 4 0.08 -5.90 -52.67
C ARG A 4 -1.14 -5.64 -53.58
N TYR A 5 -2.18 -4.88 -53.25
CA TYR A 5 -2.60 -4.16 -52.03
C TYR A 5 -4.09 -4.53 -51.77
N LEU A 6 -4.76 -3.94 -50.77
CA LEU A 6 -5.78 -2.89 -51.02
C LEU A 6 -6.29 -2.24 -49.72
N SER A 7 -6.79 -1.01 -49.85
CA SER A 7 -7.25 -0.14 -48.76
C SER A 7 -8.78 -0.02 -48.73
N VAL A 8 -9.34 0.33 -47.58
CA VAL A 8 -10.58 1.15 -47.50
C VAL A 8 -10.38 2.22 -46.42
N ALA A 9 -10.68 3.46 -46.76
CA ALA A 9 -10.70 4.60 -45.85
C ALA A 9 -12.13 5.14 -45.74
N ALA A 10 -12.50 5.67 -44.57
CA ALA A 10 -13.74 6.40 -44.38
C ALA A 10 -13.42 7.72 -43.65
N VAL A 11 -13.70 8.84 -44.32
CA VAL A 11 -13.60 10.19 -43.76
C VAL A 11 -14.99 10.79 -43.78
N LEU A 12 -15.44 11.31 -42.64
CA LEU A 12 -16.61 12.17 -42.52
C LEU A 12 -16.30 13.24 -41.48
N GLY A 13 -15.88 14.41 -41.97
CA GLY A 13 -15.83 15.63 -41.16
C GLY A 13 -17.06 16.49 -41.46
N LEU A 14 -17.46 17.34 -40.52
CA LEU A 14 -18.30 18.49 -40.80
C LEU A 14 -17.87 19.66 -39.92
N THR A 15 -17.31 20.67 -40.57
CA THR A 15 -17.03 21.98 -39.97
C THR A 15 -18.14 22.95 -40.38
N VAL A 16 -18.51 23.87 -39.48
CA VAL A 16 -19.27 25.08 -39.84
C VAL A 16 -18.52 26.27 -39.27
N ALA A 17 -18.29 27.26 -40.11
CA ALA A 17 -17.63 28.52 -39.77
C ALA A 17 -18.53 29.71 -40.13
N GLY A 18 -18.41 30.78 -39.36
CA GLY A 18 -18.92 32.11 -39.67
C GLY A 18 -18.25 33.10 -38.71
N LEU A 19 -17.20 33.82 -39.09
CA LEU A 19 -17.13 34.94 -40.04
C LEU A 19 -17.90 36.18 -39.58
N GLY A 20 -17.15 37.14 -39.03
CA GLY A 20 -17.54 38.52 -38.79
C GLY A 20 -16.27 39.34 -38.64
N ALA A 21 -15.91 40.11 -39.67
CA ALA A 21 -14.66 40.86 -39.73
C ALA A 21 -14.89 42.37 -39.69
N THR A 22 -13.98 43.14 -39.10
CA THR A 22 -13.25 44.21 -39.81
C THR A 22 -12.16 44.86 -38.93
N SER A 23 -11.13 45.31 -39.62
CA SER A 23 -9.77 45.70 -39.19
C SER A 23 -9.66 47.02 -38.40
N ALA A 24 -8.61 47.12 -37.56
CA ALA A 24 -7.75 48.32 -37.47
C ALA A 24 -6.39 48.03 -36.78
N THR A 25 -5.30 48.25 -37.50
CA THR A 25 -3.93 48.49 -37.00
C THR A 25 -3.75 49.99 -36.68
N ALA A 26 -2.83 50.50 -35.85
CA ALA A 26 -1.75 49.93 -35.01
C ALA A 26 -1.41 50.91 -33.84
N ALA A 27 -0.59 50.45 -32.87
CA ALA A 27 0.41 51.15 -32.02
C ALA A 27 0.11 52.59 -31.48
N THR A 28 0.42 52.99 -30.23
CA THR A 28 1.42 52.55 -29.23
C THR A 28 1.05 53.15 -27.86
N THR A 29 1.35 52.50 -26.72
CA THR A 29 2.16 53.09 -25.59
C THR A 29 2.26 52.17 -24.37
N THR A 30 3.42 52.26 -23.69
CA THR A 30 3.75 51.79 -22.32
C THR A 30 3.70 50.29 -22.02
N SER A 31 4.91 49.70 -21.98
CA SER A 31 5.19 48.36 -21.49
C SER A 31 4.88 48.22 -19.98
N THR A 32 4.06 47.25 -19.62
CA THR A 32 3.77 46.87 -18.24
C THR A 32 4.85 46.00 -17.61
N ALA A 33 4.90 46.05 -16.28
CA ALA A 33 5.85 45.42 -15.38
C ALA A 33 6.22 43.94 -15.69
N SER A 34 7.50 43.63 -15.54
CA SER A 34 8.00 42.26 -15.36
C SER A 34 7.62 41.77 -13.95
N ALA A 35 6.54 40.99 -13.86
CA ALA A 35 6.10 40.39 -12.61
C ALA A 35 7.03 39.22 -12.22
N ARG A 36 7.84 39.39 -11.17
CA ARG A 36 8.37 38.26 -10.41
C ARG A 36 7.20 37.57 -9.72
N ALA A 37 6.95 36.31 -10.05
CA ALA A 37 6.01 35.49 -9.29
C ALA A 37 6.62 35.14 -7.93
N SER A 38 6.30 35.92 -6.91
CA SER A 38 6.53 35.52 -5.52
C SER A 38 5.58 34.36 -5.18
N TYR A 39 6.12 33.26 -4.66
CA TYR A 39 5.31 32.25 -3.98
C TYR A 39 4.62 32.93 -2.80
N ALA A 40 3.30 33.07 -2.85
CA ALA A 40 2.53 33.54 -1.71
C ALA A 40 2.29 32.35 -0.78
N ASP A 41 2.77 32.43 0.46
CA ASP A 41 2.46 31.44 1.49
C ASP A 41 0.94 31.32 1.67
N TYR A 42 0.43 30.12 1.47
CA TYR A 42 -1.00 29.84 1.64
C TYR A 42 -1.35 29.75 3.12
N ALA A 43 -1.54 30.91 3.74
CA ALA A 43 -2.18 31.01 5.05
C ALA A 43 -3.67 30.64 4.91
N GLY A 44 -3.95 29.33 4.94
CA GLY A 44 -5.29 28.77 4.78
C GLY A 44 -6.32 29.43 5.69
N SER A 45 -7.50 29.72 5.16
CA SER A 45 -8.48 30.56 5.82
C SER A 45 -9.11 29.87 7.05
N PRO A 46 -9.62 30.64 8.05
CA PRO A 46 -10.37 30.06 9.17
C PRO A 46 -11.61 29.26 8.73
N ALA A 47 -12.16 29.56 7.55
CA ALA A 47 -13.25 28.81 6.94
C ALA A 47 -12.79 27.41 6.49
N GLU A 48 -11.59 27.28 5.92
CA GLU A 48 -11.01 25.99 5.55
C GLU A 48 -10.55 25.18 6.75
N ALA A 49 -9.97 25.81 7.77
CA ALA A 49 -9.68 25.13 9.03
C ALA A 49 -10.94 24.54 9.66
N LYS A 50 -12.08 25.25 9.59
CA LYS A 50 -13.40 24.76 10.03
C LYS A 50 -13.95 23.66 9.12
N ALA A 51 -13.80 23.77 7.80
CA ALA A 51 -14.23 22.74 6.85
C ALA A 51 -13.42 21.44 7.00
N ASN A 52 -12.10 21.54 7.13
CA ASN A 52 -11.20 20.42 7.37
C ASN A 52 -11.47 19.76 8.72
N LYS A 53 -11.76 20.55 9.77
CA LYS A 53 -12.21 20.01 11.06
C LYS A 53 -13.55 19.27 10.93
N ALA A 54 -14.54 19.85 10.26
CA ALA A 54 -15.84 19.20 10.06
C ALA A 54 -15.74 17.92 9.22
N PHE A 55 -14.88 17.90 8.21
CA PHE A 55 -14.55 16.70 7.43
C PHE A 55 -13.87 15.64 8.31
N PHE A 56 -12.86 16.01 9.09
CA PHE A 56 -12.17 15.09 10.00
C PHE A 56 -13.11 14.53 11.08
N GLU A 57 -13.95 15.37 11.69
CA GLU A 57 -14.99 14.94 12.64
C GLU A 57 -16.02 14.01 11.98
N ALA A 58 -16.42 14.26 10.74
CA ALA A 58 -17.31 13.38 9.98
C ALA A 58 -16.63 12.03 9.65
N VAL A 59 -15.34 12.02 9.30
CA VAL A 59 -14.56 10.80 9.06
C VAL A 59 -14.40 9.99 10.36
N VAL A 60 -14.01 10.64 11.47
CA VAL A 60 -13.88 9.99 12.79
C VAL A 60 -15.22 9.42 13.24
N LYS A 61 -16.32 10.17 13.06
CA LYS A 61 -17.68 9.70 13.35
C LYS A 61 -18.07 8.50 12.48
N ALA A 62 -17.82 8.54 11.17
CA ALA A 62 -18.10 7.43 10.26
C ALA A 62 -17.28 6.17 10.62
N VAL A 63 -16.01 6.33 11.03
CA VAL A 63 -15.16 5.22 11.51
C VAL A 63 -15.69 4.66 12.84
N ALA A 64 -16.11 5.53 13.77
CA ALA A 64 -16.72 5.11 15.03
C ALA A 64 -18.05 4.38 14.82
N GLU A 65 -18.91 4.87 13.92
CA GLU A 65 -20.17 4.22 13.52
C GLU A 65 -19.91 2.88 12.82
N LYS A 66 -18.91 2.79 11.94
CA LYS A 66 -18.53 1.51 11.30
C LYS A 66 -17.96 0.50 12.30
N ARG A 67 -17.21 0.92 13.32
CA ARG A 67 -16.73 0.05 14.40
C ARG A 67 -17.87 -0.36 15.35
N ALA A 68 -18.74 0.57 15.73
CA ALA A 68 -19.91 0.30 16.57
C ALA A 68 -20.99 -0.55 15.86
N ALA A 69 -21.04 -0.53 14.52
CA ALA A 69 -21.85 -1.43 13.71
C ALA A 69 -21.24 -2.83 13.51
N ASN A 70 -19.96 -3.03 13.86
CA ASN A 70 -19.27 -4.32 13.82
C ASN A 70 -18.61 -4.69 15.17
N PRO A 71 -19.33 -4.64 16.31
CA PRO A 71 -18.75 -4.83 17.65
C PRO A 71 -18.39 -6.30 17.97
N GLY A 72 -18.32 -7.15 16.95
CA GLY A 72 -18.07 -8.59 17.04
C GLY A 72 -17.37 -9.17 15.81
N ALA A 73 -16.74 -8.34 14.96
CA ALA A 73 -15.83 -8.82 13.93
C ALA A 73 -14.59 -9.43 14.62
N LYS A 74 -14.60 -10.74 14.86
CA LYS A 74 -13.45 -11.46 15.42
C LYS A 74 -12.31 -11.40 14.39
N SER A 75 -11.25 -10.64 14.71
CA SER A 75 -10.01 -10.70 13.94
C SER A 75 -9.49 -12.14 13.93
N VAL A 76 -9.05 -12.63 12.78
CA VAL A 76 -8.40 -13.94 12.69
C VAL A 76 -7.04 -13.84 13.37
N THR A 77 -6.75 -14.70 14.35
CA THR A 77 -5.40 -14.83 14.90
C THR A 77 -4.63 -15.84 14.07
N VAL A 78 -3.49 -15.43 13.53
CA VAL A 78 -2.50 -16.29 12.89
C VAL A 78 -1.32 -16.43 13.85
N THR A 79 -1.06 -17.67 14.27
CA THR A 79 0.05 -17.97 15.18
C THR A 79 1.33 -18.21 14.39
N TYR A 80 2.47 -17.66 14.86
CA TYR A 80 3.79 -17.90 14.27
C TYR A 80 4.81 -18.44 15.27
N ASP A 81 5.76 -19.25 14.80
CA ASP A 81 6.94 -19.64 15.57
C ASP A 81 8.17 -18.82 15.15
N ALA A 82 8.83 -18.16 16.10
CA ALA A 82 10.06 -17.39 15.87
C ALA A 82 11.34 -18.13 16.32
N SER A 83 11.22 -19.32 16.92
CA SER A 83 12.36 -20.05 17.50
C SER A 83 13.42 -20.50 16.48
N GLY A 84 13.05 -20.59 15.21
CA GLY A 84 13.96 -20.85 14.09
C GLY A 84 14.73 -19.63 13.58
N ALA A 85 14.46 -18.43 14.10
CA ALA A 85 15.14 -17.18 13.74
C ALA A 85 15.53 -16.31 14.96
N PRO A 86 16.36 -16.84 15.89
CA PRO A 86 16.70 -16.15 17.13
C PRO A 86 17.51 -14.85 16.94
N THR A 87 18.29 -14.72 15.85
CA THR A 87 19.05 -13.49 15.55
C THR A 87 18.11 -12.32 15.21
N PHE A 88 16.94 -12.62 14.63
CA PHE A 88 15.95 -11.64 14.19
C PHE A 88 14.74 -11.45 15.12
N ALA A 89 14.77 -12.03 16.33
CA ALA A 89 13.64 -12.01 17.26
C ALA A 89 13.06 -10.59 17.52
N GLN A 90 13.91 -9.57 17.62
CA GLN A 90 13.45 -8.19 17.82
C GLN A 90 12.75 -7.61 16.57
N GLN A 91 13.24 -7.93 15.38
CA GLN A 91 12.67 -7.47 14.10
C GLN A 91 11.37 -8.20 13.78
N ILE A 92 11.25 -9.48 14.16
CA ILE A 92 10.01 -10.25 14.12
C ILE A 92 8.96 -9.65 15.07
N ALA A 93 9.34 -9.31 16.30
CA ALA A 93 8.46 -8.63 17.25
C ALA A 93 8.03 -7.23 16.74
N ASN A 94 8.95 -6.48 16.11
CA ASN A 94 8.65 -5.20 15.49
C ASN A 94 7.66 -5.34 14.31
N SER A 95 7.91 -6.27 13.38
CA SER A 95 7.00 -6.60 12.26
C SER A 95 5.59 -6.92 12.75
N THR A 96 5.51 -7.82 13.75
CA THR A 96 4.25 -8.22 14.40
C THR A 96 3.51 -7.01 14.99
N SER A 97 4.22 -6.12 15.68
CA SER A 97 3.64 -4.89 16.24
C SER A 97 3.13 -3.95 15.14
N ILE A 98 3.90 -3.75 14.06
CA ILE A 98 3.55 -2.91 12.92
C ILE A 98 2.28 -3.43 12.25
N TRP A 99 2.23 -4.71 11.87
CA TRP A 99 1.05 -5.32 11.26
C TRP A 99 -0.16 -5.29 12.21
N ASN A 100 0.02 -5.63 13.49
CA ASN A 100 -1.06 -5.61 14.47
C ASN A 100 -1.63 -4.19 14.74
N ALA A 101 -0.83 -3.14 14.58
CA ALA A 101 -1.30 -1.76 14.62
C ALA A 101 -1.92 -1.29 13.28
N ALA A 102 -1.49 -1.90 12.16
CA ALA A 102 -1.83 -1.44 10.82
C ALA A 102 -3.17 -1.94 10.28
N VAL A 103 -3.61 -3.15 10.67
CA VAL A 103 -4.82 -3.80 10.11
C VAL A 103 -5.80 -4.21 11.22
N SER A 104 -7.05 -4.47 10.87
CA SER A 104 -8.15 -4.75 11.82
C SER A 104 -8.60 -6.21 11.84
N ASN A 105 -8.63 -6.88 10.70
CA ASN A 105 -9.30 -8.18 10.49
C ASN A 105 -8.40 -9.40 10.73
N VAL A 106 -7.08 -9.19 10.89
CA VAL A 106 -6.10 -10.23 11.24
C VAL A 106 -5.17 -9.73 12.34
N LYS A 107 -4.68 -10.65 13.17
CA LYS A 107 -3.65 -10.42 14.18
C LYS A 107 -2.59 -11.53 14.12
N LEU A 108 -1.33 -11.13 14.22
CA LEU A 108 -0.19 -12.03 14.37
C LEU A 108 0.11 -12.24 15.86
N GLN A 109 0.37 -13.48 16.26
CA GLN A 109 0.71 -13.84 17.63
C GLN A 109 1.83 -14.88 17.67
N GLU A 110 2.83 -14.69 18.51
CA GLU A 110 3.90 -15.67 18.71
C GLU A 110 3.42 -16.89 19.51
N GLY A 111 3.85 -18.08 19.09
CA GLY A 111 3.64 -19.33 19.80
C GLY A 111 4.03 -20.55 18.96
N SER A 112 4.89 -21.42 19.50
CA SER A 112 5.36 -22.64 18.82
C SER A 112 4.31 -23.75 18.73
N SER A 113 3.37 -23.81 19.68
CA SER A 113 2.29 -24.81 19.66
C SER A 113 1.18 -24.39 18.69
N GLY A 114 1.04 -25.12 17.58
CA GLY A 114 0.01 -24.84 16.57
C GLY A 114 0.31 -23.60 15.70
N ALA A 115 1.59 -23.25 15.54
CA ALA A 115 2.03 -22.25 14.59
C ALA A 115 1.50 -22.56 13.17
N SER A 116 0.97 -21.55 12.50
CA SER A 116 0.50 -21.63 11.11
C SER A 116 1.65 -21.36 10.13
N PHE A 117 2.61 -20.53 10.53
CA PHE A 117 3.87 -20.34 9.84
C PHE A 117 5.04 -20.15 10.82
N GLU A 118 6.27 -20.24 10.32
CA GLU A 118 7.50 -20.11 11.13
C GLU A 118 8.53 -19.18 10.48
N TYR A 119 9.40 -18.59 11.28
CA TYR A 119 10.59 -17.87 10.82
C TYR A 119 11.83 -18.76 10.90
N ARG A 120 12.70 -18.63 9.89
CA ARG A 120 14.00 -19.29 9.75
C ARG A 120 15.06 -18.27 9.39
N GLU A 121 16.31 -18.53 9.72
CA GLU A 121 17.45 -17.68 9.35
C GLU A 121 18.63 -18.46 8.75
N GLY A 122 19.48 -17.77 7.99
CA GLY A 122 20.66 -18.36 7.35
C GLY A 122 21.27 -17.47 6.27
N ASP A 123 22.15 -18.05 5.45
CA ASP A 123 22.68 -17.42 4.24
C ASP A 123 21.97 -17.98 3.00
N ASP A 124 21.37 -17.12 2.18
CA ASP A 124 20.90 -17.46 0.83
C ASP A 124 21.25 -16.32 -0.14
N PRO A 125 22.01 -16.57 -1.24
CA PRO A 125 22.42 -15.52 -2.18
C PRO A 125 21.25 -14.86 -2.92
N ARG A 126 20.01 -15.34 -2.75
CA ARG A 126 18.77 -14.74 -3.26
C ARG A 126 18.17 -13.70 -2.32
N GLY A 127 18.62 -13.62 -1.06
CA GLY A 127 18.04 -12.80 -0.01
C GLY A 127 16.94 -13.52 0.79
N SER A 128 16.23 -12.77 1.64
CA SER A 128 15.06 -13.25 2.37
C SER A 128 13.92 -13.60 1.41
N TYR A 129 13.02 -14.49 1.84
CA TYR A 129 11.83 -14.85 1.08
C TYR A 129 10.75 -15.50 1.95
N ALA A 130 9.49 -15.30 1.58
CA ALA A 130 8.34 -16.06 2.09
C ALA A 130 8.02 -17.27 1.18
N SER A 131 7.83 -18.44 1.78
CA SER A 131 7.25 -19.62 1.15
C SER A 131 5.90 -19.88 1.80
N THR A 132 4.83 -19.35 1.19
CA THR A 132 3.51 -19.21 1.83
C THR A 132 2.36 -19.50 0.87
N ASP A 133 1.18 -19.80 1.44
CA ASP A 133 -0.09 -19.86 0.72
C ASP A 133 -0.77 -18.50 0.54
N GLY A 134 -0.18 -17.43 1.11
CA GLY A 134 -0.76 -16.08 1.12
C GLY A 134 -1.95 -15.92 2.06
N HIS A 135 -2.15 -16.85 3.00
CA HIS A 135 -3.27 -16.83 3.95
C HIS A 135 -2.87 -17.36 5.34
N GLY A 136 -1.68 -16.99 5.80
CA GLY A 136 -1.18 -17.29 7.15
C GLY A 136 -0.41 -18.61 7.29
N GLY A 137 -0.26 -19.40 6.22
CA GLY A 137 0.47 -20.66 6.21
C GLY A 137 1.88 -20.55 5.64
N GLY A 138 2.83 -21.39 6.10
CA GLY A 138 4.11 -21.61 5.43
C GLY A 138 5.34 -21.29 6.29
N TYR A 139 6.36 -20.63 5.70
CA TYR A 139 7.51 -20.10 6.45
C TYR A 139 8.10 -18.86 5.79
N ILE A 140 8.85 -18.07 6.57
CA ILE A 140 9.70 -16.97 6.12
C ILE A 140 11.15 -17.36 6.39
N PHE A 141 12.03 -17.14 5.41
CA PHE A 141 13.47 -17.22 5.58
C PHE A 141 14.08 -15.82 5.57
N LEU A 142 14.88 -15.49 6.58
CA LEU A 142 15.57 -14.21 6.72
C LEU A 142 17.07 -14.40 6.43
N ASP A 143 17.55 -13.78 5.34
CA ASP A 143 18.95 -13.86 4.93
C ASP A 143 19.83 -12.87 5.70
N TYR A 144 20.98 -13.34 6.18
CA TYR A 144 21.91 -12.51 6.94
C TYR A 144 22.50 -11.35 6.15
N ALA A 145 22.84 -11.53 4.87
CA ALA A 145 23.52 -10.50 4.07
C ALA A 145 22.56 -9.35 3.72
N GLN A 146 21.34 -9.67 3.27
CA GLN A 146 20.31 -8.69 2.96
C GLN A 146 19.89 -7.89 4.21
N ASN A 147 19.73 -8.55 5.36
CA ASN A 147 19.35 -7.88 6.61
C ASN A 147 20.49 -7.02 7.23
N GLN A 148 21.74 -7.18 6.77
CA GLN A 148 22.84 -6.26 7.08
C GLN A 148 22.90 -5.07 6.12
N GLN A 149 22.47 -5.24 4.87
CA GLN A 149 22.52 -4.22 3.83
C GLN A 149 21.28 -3.29 3.83
N TYR A 150 20.10 -3.82 4.16
CA TYR A 150 18.82 -3.11 4.19
C TYR A 150 18.32 -2.96 5.63
N ASP A 151 17.30 -2.12 5.85
CA ASP A 151 16.62 -2.09 7.15
C ASP A 151 15.95 -3.44 7.43
N SER A 152 16.49 -4.18 8.40
CA SER A 152 16.01 -5.52 8.74
C SER A 152 14.56 -5.54 9.26
N THR A 153 14.07 -4.45 9.85
CA THR A 153 12.64 -4.37 10.23
C THR A 153 11.78 -4.23 8.97
N ARG A 154 12.17 -3.42 7.98
CA ARG A 154 11.48 -3.34 6.68
C ARG A 154 11.49 -4.70 5.97
N VAL A 155 12.64 -5.37 5.88
CA VAL A 155 12.76 -6.71 5.26
C VAL A 155 11.81 -7.70 5.96
N THR A 156 11.91 -7.85 7.28
CA THR A 156 11.04 -8.78 8.03
C THR A 156 9.55 -8.44 7.87
N THR A 157 9.19 -7.15 7.88
CA THR A 157 7.78 -6.72 7.76
C THR A 157 7.24 -6.94 6.34
N HIS A 158 8.08 -6.80 5.32
CA HIS A 158 7.78 -7.09 3.91
C HIS A 158 7.49 -8.59 3.70
N GLU A 159 8.36 -9.49 4.15
CA GLU A 159 8.13 -10.95 4.05
C GLU A 159 6.86 -11.38 4.80
N THR A 160 6.59 -10.74 5.95
CA THR A 160 5.34 -10.95 6.70
C THR A 160 4.11 -10.52 5.89
N GLY A 161 4.24 -9.48 5.04
CA GLY A 161 3.19 -9.03 4.13
C GLY A 161 2.77 -10.08 3.10
N HIS A 162 3.71 -10.90 2.60
CA HIS A 162 3.40 -12.03 1.73
C HIS A 162 2.57 -13.10 2.44
N VAL A 163 2.91 -13.43 3.69
CA VAL A 163 2.12 -14.38 4.51
C VAL A 163 0.69 -13.87 4.75
N LEU A 164 0.50 -12.55 4.82
CA LEU A 164 -0.81 -11.90 4.90
C LEU A 164 -1.53 -11.77 3.55
N GLY A 165 -0.89 -12.18 2.44
CA GLY A 165 -1.49 -12.28 1.10
C GLY A 165 -1.23 -11.11 0.15
N LEU A 166 -0.23 -10.26 0.45
CA LEU A 166 0.18 -9.19 -0.47
C LEU A 166 1.23 -9.68 -1.49
N PRO A 167 1.10 -9.35 -2.79
CA PRO A 167 2.12 -9.62 -3.79
C PRO A 167 3.23 -8.55 -3.74
N ASP A 168 4.35 -8.85 -4.40
CA ASP A 168 5.40 -7.87 -4.68
C ASP A 168 4.94 -6.71 -5.57
N THR A 169 5.54 -5.55 -5.32
CA THR A 169 5.39 -4.32 -6.12
C THR A 169 6.75 -3.62 -6.31
N TYR A 170 7.78 -4.36 -6.76
CA TYR A 170 9.18 -3.89 -6.83
C TYR A 170 9.42 -2.53 -7.51
N ASP A 171 8.59 -2.14 -8.49
CA ASP A 171 8.65 -0.82 -9.16
C ASP A 171 8.07 0.34 -8.31
N GLY A 172 7.54 0.03 -7.12
CA GLY A 172 6.87 0.96 -6.21
C GLY A 172 7.83 1.82 -5.38
N PRO A 173 7.35 2.96 -4.83
CA PRO A 173 8.16 3.85 -3.99
C PRO A 173 8.47 3.26 -2.61
N CYS A 174 9.39 3.90 -1.89
CA CYS A 174 9.73 3.55 -0.49
C CYS A 174 8.54 3.66 0.49
N SER A 175 7.50 4.44 0.16
CA SER A 175 6.28 4.53 0.96
C SER A 175 5.44 3.24 0.91
N GLN A 176 5.63 2.40 -0.10
CA GLN A 176 5.07 1.05 -0.14
C GLN A 176 6.02 0.09 0.59
N LEU A 177 5.47 -0.81 1.39
CA LEU A 177 6.23 -1.88 2.03
C LEU A 177 6.51 -2.99 1.03
N MET A 178 5.56 -3.30 0.15
CA MET A 178 5.65 -4.40 -0.80
C MET A 178 6.53 -4.10 -2.02
N SER A 179 7.09 -2.89 -2.12
CA SER A 179 8.21 -2.61 -3.04
C SER A 179 9.54 -3.21 -2.56
N GLY A 180 9.59 -3.72 -1.33
CA GLY A 180 10.71 -4.51 -0.80
C GLY A 180 12.05 -3.77 -0.91
N GLY A 181 13.02 -4.41 -1.56
CA GLY A 181 14.34 -3.85 -1.85
C GLY A 181 14.43 -2.94 -3.09
N GLY A 182 13.37 -2.82 -3.90
CA GLY A 182 13.36 -2.04 -5.15
C GLY A 182 13.82 -0.59 -5.00
N PRO A 183 13.34 0.15 -3.97
CA PRO A 183 13.81 1.50 -3.66
C PRO A 183 15.27 1.63 -3.18
N GLY A 184 15.99 0.51 -2.99
CA GLY A 184 17.37 0.47 -2.51
C GLY A 184 17.53 0.61 -0.98
N PRO A 185 18.75 0.39 -0.46
CA PRO A 185 19.01 0.28 0.99
C PRO A 185 18.89 1.58 1.78
N SER A 186 18.78 2.74 1.13
CA SER A 186 18.43 4.00 1.78
C SER A 186 16.95 4.07 2.20
N CYS A 187 16.10 3.16 1.69
CA CYS A 187 14.72 3.03 2.12
C CYS A 187 14.61 2.20 3.39
N THR A 188 14.28 2.86 4.50
CA THR A 188 14.14 2.23 5.83
C THR A 188 12.71 2.15 6.32
N ASN A 189 11.71 2.61 5.55
CA ASN A 189 10.30 2.62 5.97
C ASN A 189 9.74 1.19 6.13
N PRO A 190 9.35 0.75 7.34
CA PRO A 190 8.76 -0.58 7.54
C PRO A 190 7.22 -0.55 7.56
N GLN A 191 6.60 0.62 7.37
CA GLN A 191 5.14 0.77 7.45
C GLN A 191 4.48 0.41 6.11
N PRO A 192 3.45 -0.45 6.10
CA PRO A 192 2.61 -0.62 4.92
C PRO A 192 1.82 0.67 4.62
N ASP A 193 1.53 0.95 3.36
CA ASP A 193 0.72 2.10 2.96
C ASP A 193 -0.79 1.87 3.22
N ALA A 194 -1.63 2.87 2.91
CA ALA A 194 -3.08 2.75 3.12
C ALA A 194 -3.75 1.70 2.22
N THR A 195 -3.19 1.44 1.03
CA THR A 195 -3.66 0.46 0.05
C THR A 195 -3.34 -0.95 0.50
N GLU A 196 -2.09 -1.18 0.91
CA GLU A 196 -1.57 -2.45 1.44
C GLU A 196 -2.38 -2.88 2.68
N ARG A 197 -2.63 -1.95 3.61
CA ARG A 197 -3.49 -2.16 4.79
C ARG A 197 -4.92 -2.56 4.41
N ALA A 198 -5.53 -1.81 3.48
CA ALA A 198 -6.89 -2.07 3.03
C ALA A 198 -7.03 -3.43 2.32
N GLN A 199 -6.02 -3.82 1.53
CA GLN A 199 -5.98 -5.12 0.85
C GLN A 199 -5.88 -6.27 1.85
N VAL A 200 -5.02 -6.19 2.87
CA VAL A 200 -4.98 -7.19 3.96
C VAL A 200 -6.33 -7.25 4.68
N ASP A 201 -6.91 -6.11 5.09
CA ASP A 201 -8.22 -6.12 5.75
C ASP A 201 -9.32 -6.74 4.87
N GLN A 202 -9.29 -6.55 3.54
CA GLN A 202 -10.21 -7.18 2.59
C GLN A 202 -10.00 -8.69 2.47
N LEU A 203 -8.75 -9.15 2.37
CA LEU A 203 -8.39 -10.57 2.26
C LEU A 203 -8.89 -11.36 3.49
N TRP A 204 -8.70 -10.79 4.69
CA TRP A 204 -8.97 -11.47 5.96
C TRP A 204 -10.42 -11.31 6.46
N ALA A 205 -11.20 -10.36 5.93
CA ALA A 205 -12.63 -10.21 6.23
C ALA A 205 -13.45 -11.49 5.97
N ASN A 206 -13.11 -12.23 4.91
CA ASN A 206 -13.85 -13.44 4.50
C ASN A 206 -13.37 -14.73 5.17
N GLY A 207 -12.17 -14.74 5.76
CA GLY A 207 -11.66 -15.85 6.57
C GLY A 207 -12.58 -16.11 7.76
N LEU A 208 -13.01 -15.03 8.42
CA LEU A 208 -14.01 -15.07 9.49
C LEU A 208 -15.34 -15.69 9.04
N ALA A 209 -15.85 -15.31 7.87
CA ALA A 209 -17.12 -15.82 7.36
C ALA A 209 -17.07 -17.34 7.06
N LYS A 210 -15.98 -17.83 6.46
CA LYS A 210 -15.76 -19.26 6.23
C LYS A 210 -15.59 -20.04 7.55
N ALA A 211 -14.84 -19.49 8.50
CA ALA A 211 -14.65 -20.11 9.82
C ALA A 211 -15.97 -20.22 10.61
N LEU A 212 -16.75 -19.13 10.69
CA LEU A 212 -18.07 -19.13 11.33
C LEU A 212 -19.05 -20.11 10.67
N HIS A 213 -19.08 -20.19 9.34
CA HIS A 213 -19.91 -21.15 8.63
C HIS A 213 -19.46 -22.62 8.86
N LYS A 214 -18.17 -22.87 9.09
CA LYS A 214 -17.67 -24.21 9.46
C LYS A 214 -18.05 -24.59 10.90
N VAL A 215 -17.97 -23.64 11.85
CA VAL A 215 -18.37 -23.84 13.25
C VAL A 215 -19.88 -24.04 13.38
N ASN A 216 -20.70 -23.31 12.63
CA ASN A 216 -22.17 -23.44 12.65
C ASN A 216 -22.71 -24.68 11.89
N LYS A 217 -21.84 -25.59 11.44
CA LYS A 217 -22.18 -26.83 10.73
C LYS A 217 -21.49 -28.08 11.32
N GLY A 218 -20.87 -27.95 12.49
CA GLY A 218 -20.35 -29.06 13.31
C GLY A 218 -21.16 -29.23 14.59
#